data_AF-A0AB34GC73-F1
#
_entry.id   AF-A0AB34GC73-F1
#
_cell.length_a   1.000
_cell.length_b   1.000
_cell.length_c   1.000
_cell.angle_alpha   90.00
_cell.angle_beta   90.00
_cell.angle_gamma   90.00
#
_symmetry.space_group_name_H-M   'P 1'
#
loop_
_entity.id
_entity.type
_entity.pdbx_description
1 polymer ?
#
loop_
_entity_poly.entity_id
_entity_poly.type
_entity_poly.pdbx_seq_one_letter_code
_entity_poly.pdbx_strand_id
1 'polypeptide(L)'
;MSPPDVLKTSPVADAAGWVDVDKDTLQHKRYPNVFGIGDCTNLPTSKTAAAVAAQSGILDRTISLIMKNQTPVKKYDGYTSCPLVTGYNRVILAEFDYNAQPLETFPFDQSKERLSMYLMKADMMPFLYWNVMLRACLDLQETRVIPGRIVFQTVSVKAPKTCGLEMVLREQWTERQLLPLCSATMFMLRPCSSSR
;
A
#
# COMPACT_ATOMS: atom_id res chain seq x y z
N MET A 1 -8.73 -14.17 7.11
CA MET A 1 -8.55 -12.72 7.30
C MET A 1 -9.93 -12.07 7.31
N SER A 2 -10.24 -11.23 8.29
CA SER A 2 -11.44 -10.38 8.29
C SER A 2 -11.04 -8.91 8.15
N PRO A 3 -11.92 -8.02 7.68
CA PRO A 3 -11.65 -6.60 7.72
C PRO A 3 -11.44 -6.09 9.15
N PRO A 4 -10.69 -5.01 9.35
CA PRO A 4 -10.65 -4.27 10.61
C PRO A 4 -12.06 -3.90 11.12
N ASP A 5 -12.30 -4.00 12.43
CA ASP A 5 -13.64 -3.75 12.99
C ASP A 5 -14.15 -2.34 12.73
N VAL A 6 -13.26 -1.35 12.68
CA VAL A 6 -13.59 0.04 12.31
C VAL A 6 -14.14 0.18 10.89
N LEU A 7 -13.79 -0.72 9.98
CA LEU A 7 -14.25 -0.70 8.60
C LEU A 7 -15.57 -1.45 8.42
N LYS A 8 -15.81 -2.53 9.18
CA LYS A 8 -17.00 -3.40 9.00
C LYS A 8 -18.33 -2.64 9.01
N THR A 9 -18.46 -1.59 9.81
CA THR A 9 -19.68 -0.78 9.92
C THR A 9 -19.54 0.60 9.27
N SER A 10 -18.44 0.85 8.56
CA SER A 10 -18.16 2.15 7.97
C SER A 10 -18.93 2.32 6.64
N PRO A 11 -19.41 3.54 6.31
CA PRO A 11 -20.02 3.82 5.02
C PRO A 11 -19.12 3.53 3.80
N VAL A 12 -17.79 3.44 4.00
CA VAL A 12 -16.83 3.15 2.93
C VAL A 12 -16.67 1.65 2.66
N ALA A 13 -17.27 0.78 3.46
CA ALA A 13 -17.18 -0.65 3.28
C ALA A 13 -18.18 -1.18 2.25
N ASP A 14 -17.82 -2.28 1.60
CA ASP A 14 -18.71 -3.13 0.84
C ASP A 14 -19.53 -4.05 1.76
N ALA A 15 -20.37 -4.90 1.17
CA ALA A 15 -21.22 -5.83 1.91
C ALA A 15 -20.44 -6.83 2.79
N ALA A 16 -19.16 -7.07 2.49
CA ALA A 16 -18.28 -7.96 3.23
C ALA A 16 -17.39 -7.21 4.26
N GLY A 17 -17.52 -5.88 4.36
CA GLY A 17 -16.80 -5.05 5.33
C GLY A 17 -15.45 -4.52 4.83
N TRP A 18 -15.06 -4.76 3.58
CA TRP A 18 -13.82 -4.27 2.98
C TRP A 18 -14.02 -2.91 2.33
N VAL A 19 -12.99 -2.08 2.24
CA VAL A 19 -13.10 -0.76 1.56
C VAL A 19 -13.49 -0.97 0.09
N ASP A 20 -14.58 -0.35 -0.33
CA ASP A 20 -15.17 -0.55 -1.66
C ASP A 20 -14.51 0.35 -2.73
N VAL A 21 -13.45 -0.17 -3.34
CA VAL A 21 -12.63 0.56 -4.31
C VAL A 21 -12.83 0.05 -5.74
N ASP A 22 -12.58 0.93 -6.69
CA ASP A 22 -12.40 0.57 -8.08
C ASP A 22 -11.11 -0.23 -8.25
N LYS A 23 -11.22 -1.35 -8.97
CA LYS A 23 -10.14 -2.34 -9.10
C LYS A 23 -8.93 -1.84 -9.90
N ASP A 24 -9.14 -0.87 -10.78
CA ASP A 24 -8.13 -0.34 -11.69
C ASP A 24 -7.43 0.89 -11.07
N THR A 25 -8.18 1.75 -10.38
CA THR A 25 -7.70 3.07 -9.94
C THR A 25 -7.46 3.19 -8.43
N LEU A 26 -8.00 2.26 -7.63
CA LEU A 26 -7.99 2.27 -6.16
C LEU A 26 -8.79 3.41 -5.52
N GLN A 27 -9.56 4.16 -6.32
CA GLN A 27 -10.48 5.18 -5.84
C GLN A 27 -11.77 4.54 -5.32
N HIS A 28 -12.34 5.06 -4.23
CA HIS A 28 -13.60 4.54 -3.69
C HIS A 28 -14.78 4.79 -4.64
N LYS A 29 -15.63 3.78 -4.86
CA LYS A 29 -16.70 3.84 -5.87
C LYS A 29 -17.76 4.90 -5.62
N ARG A 30 -18.02 5.23 -4.35
CA ARG A 30 -19.08 6.19 -3.93
C ARG A 30 -18.53 7.54 -3.46
N TYR A 31 -17.24 7.61 -3.11
CA TYR A 31 -16.64 8.79 -2.48
C TYR A 31 -15.37 9.17 -3.25
N PRO A 32 -15.41 10.16 -4.14
CA PRO A 32 -14.30 10.43 -5.07
C PRO A 32 -13.02 10.94 -4.38
N ASN A 33 -13.12 11.35 -3.11
CA ASN A 33 -12.02 11.84 -2.29
C ASN A 33 -11.47 10.80 -1.30
N VAL A 34 -11.93 9.54 -1.40
CA VAL A 34 -11.51 8.43 -0.56
C VAL A 34 -10.78 7.39 -1.41
N PHE A 35 -9.69 6.87 -0.88
CA PHE A 35 -8.88 5.85 -1.54
C PHE A 35 -8.53 4.73 -0.56
N GLY A 36 -8.30 3.53 -1.09
CA GLY A 36 -7.91 2.36 -0.30
C GLY A 36 -6.72 1.65 -0.91
N ILE A 37 -5.87 1.06 -0.06
CA ILE A 37 -4.69 0.29 -0.46
C ILE A 37 -4.51 -0.93 0.45
N GLY A 38 -4.02 -2.03 -0.13
CA GLY A 38 -3.62 -3.22 0.61
C GLY A 38 -4.78 -4.04 1.16
N ASP A 39 -4.51 -4.71 2.28
CA ASP A 39 -5.34 -5.79 2.80
C ASP A 39 -6.76 -5.37 3.16
N CYS A 40 -6.99 -4.09 3.50
CA CYS A 40 -8.31 -3.59 3.87
C CYS A 40 -9.28 -3.41 2.68
N THR A 41 -8.79 -3.50 1.44
CA THR A 41 -9.58 -3.26 0.22
C THR A 41 -10.29 -4.52 -0.27
N ASN A 42 -11.29 -4.34 -1.13
CA ASN A 42 -11.95 -5.42 -1.86
C ASN A 42 -11.31 -5.74 -3.22
N LEU A 43 -10.04 -5.36 -3.43
CA LEU A 43 -9.32 -5.71 -4.66
C LEU A 43 -9.26 -7.24 -4.81
N PRO A 44 -9.70 -7.80 -5.96
CA PRO A 44 -9.79 -9.24 -6.17
C PRO A 44 -8.43 -9.85 -6.52
N THR A 45 -7.40 -9.58 -5.72
CA THR A 45 -6.04 -10.13 -5.86
C THR A 45 -5.53 -10.63 -4.50
N SER A 46 -4.41 -11.36 -4.51
CA SER A 46 -3.80 -11.84 -3.26
C SER A 46 -3.27 -10.68 -2.43
N LYS A 47 -3.66 -10.68 -1.16
CA LYS A 47 -3.30 -9.68 -0.14
C LYS A 47 -1.85 -9.88 0.33
N THR A 48 -0.91 -9.23 -0.36
CA THR A 48 0.54 -9.34 -0.11
C THR A 48 1.21 -7.97 -0.08
N ALA A 49 2.38 -7.87 0.55
CA ALA A 49 3.17 -6.63 0.54
C ALA A 49 3.64 -6.23 -0.87
N ALA A 50 3.86 -7.21 -1.76
CA ALA A 50 4.19 -6.94 -3.16
C ALA A 50 3.01 -6.29 -3.90
N ALA A 51 1.78 -6.72 -3.62
CA ALA A 51 0.58 -6.06 -4.13
C ALA A 51 0.50 -4.61 -3.61
N VAL A 52 0.75 -4.38 -2.32
CA VAL A 52 0.79 -3.01 -1.75
C VAL A 52 1.83 -2.14 -2.46
N ALA A 53 3.01 -2.67 -2.75
CA ALA A 53 4.06 -1.93 -3.46
C ALA A 53 3.66 -1.55 -4.90
N ALA A 54 2.99 -2.43 -5.64
CA ALA A 54 2.48 -2.11 -6.98
C ALA A 54 1.30 -1.13 -6.92
N GLN A 55 0.40 -1.33 -5.95
CA GLN A 55 -0.76 -0.48 -5.71
C GLN A 55 -0.37 0.95 -5.35
N SER A 56 0.68 1.15 -4.54
CA SER A 56 1.11 2.49 -4.13
C SER A 56 1.52 3.36 -5.33
N GLY A 57 2.20 2.78 -6.32
CA GLY A 57 2.57 3.47 -7.55
C GLY A 57 1.38 3.80 -8.47
N ILE A 58 0.30 3.02 -8.43
CA ILE A 58 -0.95 3.35 -9.12
C ILE A 58 -1.69 4.46 -8.36
N LEU A 59 -1.82 4.30 -7.04
CA LEU A 59 -2.56 5.20 -6.18
C LEU A 59 -1.96 6.60 -6.17
N ASP A 60 -0.64 6.73 -6.12
CA ASP A 60 0.06 8.02 -6.24
C ASP A 60 -0.33 8.78 -7.52
N ARG A 61 -0.39 8.06 -8.65
CA ARG A 61 -0.80 8.64 -9.94
C ARG A 61 -2.30 8.97 -9.97
N THR A 62 -3.15 8.10 -9.42
CA THR A 62 -4.58 8.37 -9.29
C THR A 62 -4.84 9.64 -8.49
N ILE A 63 -4.28 9.74 -7.29
CA ILE A 63 -4.46 10.92 -6.42
C ILE A 63 -3.94 12.18 -7.12
N SER A 64 -2.75 12.11 -7.73
CA SER A 64 -2.16 13.22 -8.47
C SER A 64 -3.05 13.74 -9.62
N LEU A 65 -3.75 12.85 -10.32
CA LEU A 65 -4.67 13.21 -11.41
C LEU A 65 -6.01 13.74 -10.87
N ILE A 66 -6.57 13.10 -9.83
CA ILE A 66 -7.81 13.55 -9.19
C ILE A 66 -7.64 14.96 -8.59
N MET A 67 -6.49 15.26 -7.98
CA MET A 67 -6.17 16.61 -7.49
C MET A 67 -6.15 17.67 -8.60
N LYS A 68 -5.89 17.26 -9.85
CA LYS A 68 -5.92 18.13 -11.04
C LYS A 68 -7.27 18.11 -11.75
N ASN A 69 -8.30 17.48 -11.16
CA ASN A 69 -9.60 17.22 -11.79
C ASN A 69 -9.47 16.49 -13.14
N GLN A 70 -8.52 15.57 -13.26
CA GLN A 70 -8.29 14.73 -14.43
C GLN A 70 -8.68 13.29 -14.15
N THR A 71 -9.09 12.58 -15.20
CA THR A 71 -9.45 11.16 -15.11
C THR A 71 -8.19 10.30 -14.98
N PRO A 72 -8.11 9.36 -14.02
CA PRO A 72 -7.02 8.41 -13.92
C PRO A 72 -6.89 7.56 -15.19
N VAL A 73 -5.69 7.54 -15.79
CA VAL A 73 -5.43 6.79 -17.04
C VAL A 73 -4.72 5.47 -16.77
N LYS A 74 -3.84 5.45 -15.76
CA LYS A 74 -3.06 4.26 -15.39
C LYS A 74 -3.94 3.31 -14.59
N LYS A 75 -3.94 2.04 -14.97
CA LYS A 75 -4.73 0.97 -14.34
C LYS A 75 -3.82 0.00 -13.61
N TYR A 76 -4.27 -0.44 -12.45
CA TYR A 76 -3.71 -1.57 -11.73
C TYR A 76 -4.13 -2.87 -12.42
N ASP A 77 -3.15 -3.73 -12.69
CA ASP A 77 -3.29 -5.02 -13.35
C ASP A 77 -3.57 -6.17 -12.36
N GLY A 78 -3.56 -5.89 -11.05
CA GLY A 78 -3.73 -6.90 -10.02
C GLY A 78 -2.44 -7.58 -9.61
N TYR A 79 -1.27 -7.08 -10.04
CA TYR A 79 0.03 -7.67 -9.73
C TYR A 79 0.16 -7.96 -8.23
N THR A 80 0.56 -9.19 -7.94
CA THR A 80 0.88 -9.68 -6.61
C THR A 80 1.98 -10.73 -6.70
N SER A 81 2.77 -10.86 -5.64
CA SER A 81 3.87 -11.82 -5.56
C SER A 81 3.78 -12.61 -4.26
N CYS A 82 3.97 -13.91 -4.37
CA CYS A 82 4.00 -14.86 -3.27
C CYS A 82 5.30 -15.69 -3.34
N PRO A 83 6.33 -15.34 -2.56
CA PRO A 83 7.53 -16.14 -2.46
C PRO A 83 7.27 -17.37 -1.57
N LEU A 84 6.99 -18.51 -2.20
CA LEU A 84 6.71 -19.79 -1.55
C LEU A 84 8.03 -20.41 -1.10
N VAL A 85 8.33 -20.33 0.20
CA VAL A 85 9.51 -20.99 0.79
C VAL A 85 9.25 -22.49 0.84
N THR A 86 9.86 -23.26 -0.05
CA THR A 86 9.70 -24.72 -0.11
C THR A 86 10.77 -25.46 0.70
N GLY A 87 11.85 -24.78 1.08
CA GLY A 87 12.88 -25.30 1.98
C GLY A 87 13.78 -24.21 2.54
N TYR A 88 14.71 -24.59 3.42
CA TYR A 88 15.65 -23.66 4.08
C TYR A 88 16.58 -22.90 3.13
N ASN A 89 16.61 -23.25 1.84
CA ASN A 89 17.45 -22.60 0.84
C ASN A 89 16.77 -22.55 -0.54
N ARG A 90 15.44 -22.68 -0.58
CA ARG A 90 14.65 -22.73 -1.83
C ARG A 90 13.37 -21.93 -1.71
N VAL A 91 13.09 -21.16 -2.75
CA VAL A 91 11.83 -20.44 -2.96
C VAL A 91 11.35 -20.69 -4.38
N ILE A 92 10.05 -20.90 -4.53
CA ILE A 92 9.30 -20.73 -5.77
C ILE A 92 8.68 -19.34 -5.72
N LEU A 93 9.01 -18.47 -6.68
CA LEU A 93 8.50 -17.09 -6.69
C LEU A 93 7.28 -17.01 -7.61
N ALA A 94 6.10 -17.15 -7.04
CA ALA A 94 4.85 -17.04 -7.80
C ALA A 94 4.46 -15.57 -7.94
N GLU A 95 4.36 -15.09 -9.18
CA GLU A 95 3.90 -13.75 -9.52
C GLU A 95 2.74 -13.85 -10.50
N PHE A 96 1.66 -13.11 -10.26
CA PHE A 96 0.45 -13.21 -11.07
C PHE A 96 -0.38 -11.93 -11.04
N ASP A 97 -1.28 -11.81 -12.02
CA ASP A 97 -2.20 -10.69 -12.23
C ASP A 97 -3.63 -11.02 -11.76
N TYR A 98 -4.59 -10.13 -12.04
CA TYR A 98 -6.01 -10.39 -11.75
C TYR A 98 -6.60 -11.61 -12.47
N ASN A 99 -6.04 -12.02 -13.61
CA ASN A 99 -6.51 -13.18 -14.38
C ASN A 99 -5.87 -14.49 -13.89
N ALA A 100 -5.13 -14.44 -12.77
CA ALA A 100 -4.33 -15.53 -12.26
C ALA A 100 -3.33 -16.08 -13.30
N GLN A 101 -2.89 -15.24 -14.23
CA GLN A 101 -1.85 -15.60 -15.19
C GLN A 101 -0.47 -15.28 -14.61
N PRO A 102 0.53 -16.14 -14.82
CA PRO A 102 1.89 -15.87 -14.39
C PRO A 102 2.42 -14.58 -15.01
N LEU A 103 2.93 -13.67 -14.17
CA LEU A 103 3.57 -12.42 -14.58
C LEU A 103 4.97 -12.35 -13.95
N GLU A 104 5.83 -13.25 -14.38
CA GLU A 104 7.19 -13.42 -13.86
C GLU A 104 8.07 -12.20 -14.19
N THR A 105 8.74 -11.65 -13.17
CA THR A 105 9.63 -10.49 -13.30
C THR A 105 10.95 -10.87 -13.97
N PHE A 106 11.45 -12.09 -13.74
CA PHE A 106 12.75 -12.51 -14.22
C PHE A 106 12.67 -13.34 -15.52
N PRO A 107 13.70 -13.30 -16.39
CA PRO A 107 13.71 -14.03 -17.67
C PRO A 107 14.03 -15.53 -17.49
N PHE A 108 13.57 -16.15 -16.42
CA PHE A 108 13.73 -17.57 -16.14
C PHE A 108 12.50 -18.10 -15.43
N ASP A 109 12.18 -19.38 -15.66
CA ASP A 109 11.06 -20.08 -15.04
C ASP A 109 11.13 -20.01 -13.50
N GLN A 110 10.19 -19.26 -12.90
CA GLN A 110 10.10 -19.04 -11.45
C GLN A 110 9.27 -20.11 -10.73
N SER A 111 8.60 -21.00 -11.48
CA SER A 111 7.89 -22.16 -10.92
C SER A 111 8.84 -23.18 -10.28
N LYS A 112 10.13 -23.14 -10.65
CA LYS A 112 11.17 -24.01 -10.11
C LYS A 112 11.76 -23.46 -8.82
N GLU A 113 12.10 -24.38 -7.92
CA GLU A 113 12.78 -24.06 -6.68
C GLU A 113 14.16 -23.45 -6.94
N ARG A 114 14.38 -22.22 -6.44
CA ARG A 114 15.63 -21.49 -6.67
C ARG A 114 16.25 -20.96 -5.39
N LEU A 115 17.56 -21.12 -5.29
CA LEU A 115 18.37 -20.49 -4.24
C LEU A 115 18.43 -18.96 -4.43
N SER A 116 18.52 -18.48 -5.67
CA SER A 116 18.55 -17.05 -5.96
C SER A 116 17.30 -16.33 -5.43
N MET A 117 16.12 -16.92 -5.63
CA MET A 117 14.86 -16.40 -5.11
C MET A 117 14.78 -16.49 -3.58
N TYR A 118 15.38 -17.52 -2.99
CA TYR A 118 15.50 -17.63 -1.54
C TYR A 118 16.35 -16.50 -0.96
N LEU A 119 17.55 -16.26 -1.48
CA LEU A 119 18.44 -15.19 -1.04
C LEU A 119 17.81 -13.81 -1.25
N MET A 120 17.13 -13.62 -2.39
CA MET A 120 16.37 -12.42 -2.67
C MET A 120 15.30 -12.17 -1.60
N LYS A 121 14.49 -13.18 -1.27
CA LYS A 121 13.44 -13.06 -0.25
C LYS A 121 13.99 -12.92 1.17
N ALA A 122 15.06 -13.64 1.50
CA ALA A 122 15.59 -13.73 2.86
C ALA A 122 16.41 -12.50 3.24
N ASP A 123 17.27 -12.02 2.33
CA ASP A 123 18.27 -10.99 2.65
C ASP A 123 17.99 -9.66 1.92
N MET A 124 17.62 -9.71 0.63
CA MET A 124 17.44 -8.50 -0.18
C MET A 124 16.10 -7.79 0.09
N MET A 125 15.01 -8.54 0.18
CA MET A 125 13.66 -7.98 0.37
C MET A 125 13.49 -7.23 1.69
N PRO A 126 13.99 -7.70 2.85
CA PRO A 126 13.95 -6.91 4.07
C PRO A 126 14.69 -5.58 3.93
N PHE A 127 15.86 -5.57 3.29
CA PHE A 127 16.60 -4.34 3.03
C PHE A 127 15.80 -3.38 2.14
N LEU A 128 15.23 -3.88 1.04
CA LEU A 128 14.42 -3.10 0.11
C LEU A 128 13.15 -2.55 0.79
N TYR A 129 12.51 -3.34 1.63
CA TYR A 129 11.33 -2.94 2.39
C TYR A 129 11.63 -1.72 3.29
N TRP A 130 12.67 -1.81 4.13
CA TRP A 130 12.99 -0.75 5.09
C TRP A 130 13.63 0.49 4.45
N ASN A 131 14.47 0.31 3.43
CA ASN A 131 15.26 1.42 2.86
C ASN A 131 14.68 2.02 1.58
N VAL A 132 13.78 1.31 0.88
CA VAL A 132 13.21 1.80 -0.38
C VAL A 132 11.70 1.88 -0.30
N MET A 133 10.99 0.80 0.02
CA MET A 133 9.53 0.79 -0.02
C MET A 133 8.91 1.75 1.00
N LEU A 134 9.33 1.65 2.27
CA LEU A 134 8.85 2.55 3.31
C LEU A 134 9.35 3.98 3.09
N ARG A 135 10.58 4.16 2.59
CA ARG A 135 11.11 5.49 2.29
C ARG A 135 10.43 6.17 1.12
N ALA A 136 10.09 5.44 0.05
CA ALA A 136 9.32 6.00 -1.06
C ALA A 136 7.90 6.39 -0.63
N CYS A 137 7.32 5.67 0.33
CA CYS A 137 6.05 6.06 0.96
C CYS A 137 6.23 7.27 1.91
N LEU A 138 7.41 7.40 2.53
CA LEU A 138 7.76 8.49 3.45
C LEU A 138 8.37 9.72 2.77
N ASP A 139 8.85 9.65 1.52
CA ASP A 139 9.38 10.79 0.74
C ASP A 139 8.26 11.74 0.27
N LEU A 140 7.00 11.38 0.55
CA LEU A 140 5.88 12.32 0.62
C LEU A 140 5.89 13.19 1.89
N GLN A 141 6.88 13.00 2.79
CA GLN A 141 7.15 13.80 3.97
C GLN A 141 8.65 14.14 4.01
N GLU A 142 8.99 15.40 3.77
CA GLU A 142 10.34 15.93 3.88
C GLU A 142 10.90 15.76 5.31
N THR A 143 11.52 14.61 5.62
CA THR A 143 12.18 14.38 6.90
C THR A 143 13.68 14.62 6.78
N ARG A 144 14.09 15.83 7.17
CA ARG A 144 15.50 16.13 7.45
C ARG A 144 15.89 15.40 8.74
N VAL A 145 16.68 14.35 8.62
CA VAL A 145 17.25 13.60 9.76
C VAL A 145 18.24 14.50 10.51
N ILE A 146 17.93 14.89 11.76
CA ILE A 146 18.89 15.55 12.65
C ILE A 146 19.46 14.47 13.60
N PRO A 147 20.78 14.28 13.68
CA PRO A 147 21.37 13.22 14.49
C PRO A 147 21.35 13.60 15.98
N GLY A 148 20.98 12.64 16.85
CA GLY A 148 21.26 12.70 18.28
C GLY A 148 20.08 12.80 19.25
N ARG A 149 18.82 12.81 18.80
CA ARG A 149 17.65 12.75 19.68
C ARG A 149 16.44 12.17 18.94
N ILE A 150 16.01 10.97 19.31
CA ILE A 150 14.71 10.43 18.91
C ILE A 150 13.67 11.19 19.71
N VAL A 151 13.26 12.36 19.20
CA VAL A 151 12.05 13.04 19.63
C VAL A 151 11.08 12.86 18.47
N PHE A 152 10.14 11.93 18.62
CA PHE A 152 8.93 11.88 17.79
C PHE A 152 8.07 13.09 18.14
N GLN A 153 8.50 14.26 17.68
CA GLN A 153 7.66 15.44 17.71
C GLN A 153 6.69 15.27 16.54
N THR A 154 5.39 15.29 16.84
CA THR A 154 4.34 15.47 15.85
C THR A 154 4.65 16.73 15.04
N VAL A 155 5.26 16.56 13.87
CA VAL A 155 5.48 17.65 12.93
C VAL A 155 4.15 17.90 12.24
N SER A 156 3.48 18.96 12.70
CA SER A 156 2.45 19.63 11.93
C SER A 156 3.02 19.96 10.55
N VAL A 157 2.48 19.32 9.51
CA VAL A 157 2.79 19.66 8.12
C VAL A 157 2.42 21.12 7.94
N LYS A 158 3.43 21.98 7.78
CA LYS A 158 3.20 23.36 7.37
C LYS A 158 2.76 23.31 5.93
N ALA A 159 1.44 23.25 5.74
CA ALA A 159 0.82 23.39 4.45
C ALA A 159 1.39 24.63 3.74
N PRO A 160 1.56 24.62 2.41
CA PRO A 160 1.57 25.88 1.67
C PRO A 160 0.35 26.67 2.15
N LYS A 161 0.51 27.97 2.41
CA LYS A 161 -0.38 28.87 3.19
C LYS A 161 -1.85 28.97 2.71
N THR A 162 -2.39 28.01 1.97
CA THR A 162 -3.70 28.03 1.33
C THR A 162 -4.55 26.76 1.53
N CYS A 163 -4.06 25.68 2.13
CA CYS A 163 -4.90 24.47 2.29
C CYS A 163 -4.64 23.72 3.60
N GLY A 164 -5.56 23.83 4.57
CA GLY A 164 -5.55 23.05 5.80
C GLY A 164 -5.90 21.59 5.53
N LEU A 165 -4.89 20.72 5.48
CA LEU A 165 -5.04 19.27 5.52
C LEU A 165 -4.78 18.77 6.94
N GLU A 166 -5.71 18.00 7.49
CA GLU A 166 -5.56 17.30 8.76
C GLU A 166 -5.40 15.79 8.47
N MET A 167 -4.25 15.24 8.85
CA MET A 167 -3.90 13.83 8.69
C MET A 167 -4.14 13.11 10.02
N VAL A 168 -5.08 12.16 10.06
CA VAL A 168 -5.37 11.37 11.27
C VAL A 168 -4.70 10.00 11.13
N LEU A 169 -3.58 9.81 11.83
CA LEU A 169 -2.90 8.52 12.03
C LEU A 169 -3.29 7.99 13.41
N ARG A 170 -3.83 6.76 13.48
CA ARG A 170 -3.97 6.02 14.75
C ARG A 170 -3.33 4.65 14.58
N GLU A 171 -2.13 4.48 15.13
CA GLU A 171 -1.43 3.21 15.19
C GLU A 171 -1.93 2.36 16.37
N GLN A 172 -2.16 1.06 16.14
CA GLN A 172 -2.29 0.06 17.20
C GLN A 172 -1.14 -0.93 17.06
N TRP A 173 -0.25 -0.96 18.05
CA TRP A 173 0.86 -1.91 18.16
C TRP A 173 0.45 -3.09 19.04
N THR A 174 0.65 -4.33 18.58
CA THR A 174 0.67 -5.51 19.47
C THR A 174 1.92 -6.36 19.20
N GLU A 175 2.58 -6.76 20.29
CA GLU A 175 4.01 -7.06 20.41
C GLU A 175 4.44 -8.48 19.99
N ARG A 176 3.72 -9.19 19.11
CA ARG A 176 3.93 -10.64 18.92
C ARG A 176 4.00 -11.20 17.49
N GLN A 177 4.43 -10.44 16.49
CA GLN A 177 4.77 -11.04 15.18
C GLN A 177 6.04 -10.40 14.56
N LEU A 178 7.07 -11.23 14.34
CA LEU A 178 8.36 -10.90 13.72
C LEU A 178 8.30 -10.70 12.19
N LEU A 179 7.17 -10.19 11.69
CA LEU A 179 7.02 -9.65 10.35
C LEU A 179 6.21 -8.37 10.50
N PRO A 180 6.69 -7.21 10.02
CA PRO A 180 5.86 -6.01 9.96
C PRO A 180 4.76 -6.30 8.92
N LEU A 181 3.59 -6.74 9.39
CA LEU A 181 2.36 -6.59 8.65
C LEU A 181 2.15 -5.09 8.51
N CYS A 182 2.43 -4.55 7.32
CA CYS A 182 2.15 -3.18 6.97
C CYS A 182 0.62 -3.01 6.98
N SER A 183 0.06 -2.77 8.16
CA SER A 183 -1.37 -2.68 8.39
C SER A 183 -1.88 -1.30 7.96
N ALA A 184 -2.64 -1.30 6.87
CA ALA A 184 -3.72 -0.38 6.50
C ALA A 184 -3.54 1.13 6.76
N THR A 185 -3.46 1.91 5.68
CA THR A 185 -3.63 3.38 5.74
C THR A 185 -4.79 3.81 4.85
N MET A 186 -5.84 4.39 5.46
CA MET A 186 -6.95 5.03 4.78
C MET A 186 -6.65 6.53 4.63
N PHE A 187 -6.74 7.05 3.40
CA PHE A 187 -6.53 8.48 3.13
C PHE A 187 -7.86 9.15 2.80
N MET A 188 -8.22 10.21 3.54
CA MET A 188 -9.40 11.03 3.29
C MET A 188 -8.97 12.46 2.97
N LEU A 189 -9.24 12.92 1.75
CA LEU A 189 -9.06 14.33 1.38
C LEU A 189 -10.33 15.10 1.74
N ARG A 190 -10.28 16.10 2.64
CA ARG A 190 -11.44 16.97 2.87
C ARG A 190 -11.52 18.04 1.77
N PRO A 191 -12.69 18.26 1.14
CA PRO A 191 -12.89 19.43 0.30
C PRO A 191 -12.94 20.70 1.16
N CYS A 192 -12.28 21.76 0.70
CA CYS A 192 -12.30 23.06 1.35
C CYS A 192 -13.71 23.66 1.22
N SER A 193 -14.47 23.72 2.32
CA SER A 193 -15.71 24.49 2.34
C SER A 193 -15.34 25.97 2.30
N SER A 194 -15.63 26.64 1.19
CA SER A 194 -15.58 28.10 1.13
C SER A 194 -16.75 28.69 1.93
N SER A 195 -16.58 28.80 3.25
CA SER A 195 -17.39 29.73 4.04
C SER A 195 -16.83 31.14 3.81
N ARG A 196 -17.68 32.02 3.27
CA ARG A 196 -17.47 33.47 3.25
C ARG A 196 -17.26 34.03 4.64
#